data_AF-A0A943PFH4-F1
#
_entry.id   AF-A0A943PFH4-F1
#
_cell.length_a   1.000
_cell.length_b   1.000
_cell.length_c   1.000
_cell.angle_alpha   90.00
_cell.angle_beta   90.00
_cell.angle_gamma   90.00
#
_symmetry.space_group_name_H-M   'P 1'
#
loop_
_entity.id
_entity.type
_entity.pdbx_description
1 polymer ?
#
loop_
_entity_poly.entity_id
_entity_poly.type
_entity_poly.pdbx_seq_one_letter_code
_entity_poly.pdbx_strand_id
1 'polypeptide(L)'
;MKNNVHKIFYCLIIILIIVVDQIVKYLSVVFLKPVSTIPVWDGVFHLTYCENTGAAFSIFEGARWFFIIITSLFVIFILFLVF
;
A
#
# COMPACT_ATOMS: atom_id res chain seq x y z
N MET A 1 -14.47 -28.45 -6.51
CA MET A 1 -13.03 -28.22 -6.74
C MET A 1 -12.70 -27.02 -7.64
N LYS A 2 -13.51 -26.66 -8.66
CA LYS A 2 -13.23 -25.55 -9.59
C LYS A 2 -13.17 -24.13 -8.94
N ASN A 3 -13.85 -23.93 -7.80
CA ASN A 3 -13.88 -22.65 -7.08
C ASN A 3 -12.58 -22.32 -6.32
N ASN A 4 -11.76 -23.32 -5.96
CA ASN A 4 -10.58 -23.09 -5.12
C ASN A 4 -9.39 -22.56 -5.92
N VAL A 5 -9.30 -22.89 -7.21
CA VAL A 5 -8.21 -22.43 -8.08
C VAL A 5 -8.21 -20.91 -8.24
N HIS A 6 -9.38 -20.31 -8.38
CA HIS A 6 -9.53 -18.85 -8.47
C HIS A 6 -9.12 -18.16 -7.16
N LYS A 7 -9.50 -18.74 -6.01
CA LYS A 7 -9.09 -18.25 -4.68
C LYS A 7 -7.56 -18.28 -4.51
N ILE A 8 -6.91 -19.38 -4.91
CA ILE A 8 -5.45 -19.51 -4.87
C ILE A 8 -4.80 -18.47 -5.80
N PHE A 9 -5.32 -18.30 -7.01
CA PHE A 9 -4.82 -17.30 -7.96
C PHE A 9 -4.92 -15.87 -7.38
N TYR A 10 -6.04 -15.51 -6.75
CA TYR A 10 -6.17 -14.21 -6.08
C TYR A 10 -5.20 -14.04 -4.92
N CYS A 11 -4.97 -15.08 -4.10
CA CYS A 11 -3.95 -15.02 -3.05
C CYS A 11 -2.56 -14.73 -3.60
N LEU A 12 -2.18 -15.36 -4.71
CA LEU A 12 -0.89 -15.12 -5.35
C LEU A 12 -0.75 -13.68 -5.85
N ILE A 13 -1.81 -13.12 -6.45
CA ILE A 13 -1.83 -11.71 -6.88
C ILE A 13 -1.70 -10.78 -5.67
N ILE A 14 -2.44 -11.03 -4.58
CA ILE A 14 -2.37 -10.20 -3.36
C ILE A 14 -0.94 -10.21 -2.79
N ILE A 15 -0.32 -11.37 -2.69
CA ILE A 15 1.06 -11.51 -2.20
C ILE A 15 2.03 -10.74 -3.12
N LEU A 16 1.89 -10.91 -4.44
CA LEU A 16 2.73 -10.20 -5.41
C LEU A 16 2.60 -8.67 -5.27
N ILE A 17 1.37 -8.16 -5.15
CA ILE A 17 1.11 -6.72 -4.98
C ILE A 17 1.73 -6.21 -3.67
N ILE A 18 1.60 -6.94 -2.57
CA ILE A 18 2.21 -6.57 -1.28
C ILE A 18 3.74 -6.51 -1.41
N VAL A 19 4.35 -7.52 -2.04
CA VAL A 19 5.80 -7.55 -2.23
C VAL A 19 6.26 -6.36 -3.06
N VAL A 20 5.59 -6.08 -4.19
CA VAL A 20 5.92 -4.95 -5.06
C VAL A 20 5.72 -3.61 -4.33
N ASP A 21 4.62 -3.43 -3.57
CA ASP A 21 4.37 -2.23 -2.77
C ASP A 21 5.50 -1.96 -1.76
N GLN A 22 5.94 -2.99 -1.04
CA GLN A 22 7.02 -2.84 -0.06
C GLN A 22 8.36 -2.56 -0.72
N ILE A 23 8.67 -3.19 -1.86
CA ILE A 23 9.88 -2.89 -2.64
C ILE A 23 9.86 -1.43 -3.09
N VAL A 24 8.76 -0.95 -3.67
CA VAL A 24 8.66 0.44 -4.13
C VAL A 24 8.79 1.43 -2.98
N LYS A 25 8.18 1.17 -1.81
CA LYS A 25 8.36 2.01 -0.61
C LYS A 25 9.80 2.03 -0.12
N TYR A 26 10.47 0.88 -0.12
CA TYR A 26 11.88 0.80 0.23
C TYR A 26 12.75 1.61 -0.74
N LEU A 27 12.53 1.46 -2.05
CA LEU A 27 13.23 2.23 -3.09
C LEU A 27 12.98 3.73 -2.92
N SER A 28 11.77 4.16 -2.59
CA SER A 28 11.46 5.57 -2.28
C SER A 28 12.29 6.09 -1.10
N VAL A 29 12.46 5.31 -0.04
CA VAL A 29 13.32 5.70 1.10
C VAL A 29 14.79 5.80 0.67
N VAL A 30 15.28 4.88 -0.15
CA VAL A 30 16.69 4.84 -0.57
C VAL A 30 17.02 5.94 -1.58
N PHE A 31 16.18 6.13 -2.60
CA PHE A 31 16.47 6.96 -3.76
C PHE A 31 15.80 8.33 -3.73
N LEU A 32 14.59 8.46 -3.16
CA LEU A 32 13.84 9.71 -3.16
C LEU A 32 14.04 10.51 -1.86
N LYS A 33 14.13 9.88 -0.70
CA LYS A 33 14.30 10.59 0.58
C LYS A 33 15.50 11.57 0.60
N PRO A 34 16.68 11.24 0.02
CA PRO A 34 17.83 12.15 0.04
C PRO A 34 17.70 13.37 -0.90
N VAL A 35 16.91 13.24 -1.98
CA VAL A 35 16.80 14.28 -3.04
C VAL A 35 15.41 14.93 -3.11
N SER A 36 14.47 14.42 -2.33
CA SER A 36 13.04 14.80 -2.26
C SER A 36 12.23 14.51 -3.52
N THR A 37 12.60 15.05 -4.68
CA THR A 37 11.80 14.96 -5.92
C THR A 37 12.66 14.63 -7.14
N ILE A 38 12.18 13.70 -7.98
CA ILE A 38 12.79 13.36 -9.27
C ILE A 38 11.72 13.51 -10.38
N PRO A 39 11.93 14.35 -11.41
CA PRO A 39 11.05 14.42 -12.57
C PRO A 39 11.22 13.16 -13.43
N VAL A 40 10.12 12.47 -13.72
CA VAL A 40 10.08 11.37 -14.70
C VAL A 40 9.65 11.91 -16.08
N TRP A 41 8.68 12.81 -16.08
CA TRP A 41 8.34 13.67 -17.21
C TRP A 41 8.24 15.09 -16.69
N ASP A 42 9.19 15.92 -17.09
CA ASP A 42 9.27 17.31 -16.68
C ASP A 42 7.95 18.07 -16.94
N GLY A 43 7.47 18.79 -15.93
CA GLY A 43 6.19 19.50 -15.95
C GLY A 43 4.92 18.64 -15.84
N VAL A 44 5.01 17.30 -15.85
CA VAL A 44 3.83 16.40 -15.86
C VAL A 44 3.84 15.39 -14.71
N PHE A 45 4.94 14.64 -14.55
CA PHE A 45 5.02 13.54 -13.59
C PHE A 45 6.33 13.52 -12.82
N HIS A 46 6.21 13.58 -11.49
CA HIS A 46 7.32 13.63 -10.56
C HIS A 46 7.15 12.57 -9.48
N LEU A 47 8.24 11.91 -9.15
CA LEU A 47 8.33 11.05 -7.97
C LEU A 47 8.81 11.90 -6.80
N THR A 48 7.96 12.11 -5.81
CA THR A 48 8.27 12.89 -4.61
C THR A 48 8.16 12.01 -3.38
N TYR A 49 9.20 12.05 -2.54
CA TYR A 49 9.17 11.40 -1.24
C TYR A 49 8.23 12.15 -0.29
N CYS A 50 7.17 11.48 0.16
CA CYS A 50 6.21 12.01 1.12
C CYS A 50 5.96 10.97 2.21
N GLU A 51 5.91 11.41 3.47
CA GLU A 51 5.45 10.59 4.60
C GLU A 51 4.06 11.08 5.02
N ASN A 52 3.05 10.20 4.99
CA ASN A 52 1.70 10.52 5.43
C ASN A 52 1.39 9.74 6.71
N THR A 53 1.30 10.45 7.83
CA THR A 53 0.99 9.93 9.16
C THR A 53 -0.53 9.88 9.45
N GLY A 54 -1.35 10.33 8.50
CA GLY A 54 -2.82 10.26 8.52
C GLY A 54 -3.38 9.43 7.36
N ALA A 55 -4.68 9.60 7.08
CA ALA A 55 -5.34 9.01 5.91
C ALA A 55 -5.24 9.94 4.67
N ALA A 56 -6.17 9.83 3.73
CA ALA A 56 -6.28 10.77 2.61
C ALA A 56 -6.39 12.22 3.14
N PHE A 57 -5.66 13.15 2.50
CA PHE A 57 -5.57 14.56 2.91
C PHE A 57 -5.09 14.78 4.36
N SER A 58 -4.29 13.85 4.90
CA SER A 58 -3.78 13.88 6.28
C SER A 58 -4.87 13.93 7.37
N ILE A 59 -6.11 13.55 7.04
CA ILE A 59 -7.18 13.50 8.06
C ILE A 59 -6.83 12.40 9.09
N PHE A 60 -7.05 12.70 10.37
CA PHE A 60 -6.64 11.87 11.51
C PHE A 60 -5.13 11.64 11.61
N GLU A 61 -4.33 12.68 11.35
CA GLU A 61 -2.88 12.64 11.55
C GLU A 61 -2.49 12.12 12.94
N GLY A 62 -1.52 11.21 13.00
CA GLY A 62 -1.03 10.65 14.27
C GLY A 62 -1.90 9.53 14.85
N ALA A 63 -3.08 9.24 14.27
CA ALA A 63 -3.99 8.18 14.71
C ALA A 63 -3.55 6.77 14.27
N ARG A 64 -2.26 6.43 14.37
CA ARG A 64 -1.69 5.17 13.88
C ARG A 64 -2.44 3.93 14.38
N TRP A 65 -2.73 3.87 15.68
CA TRP A 65 -3.42 2.72 16.28
C TRP A 65 -4.86 2.58 15.80
N PHE A 66 -5.56 3.69 15.58
CA PHE A 66 -6.90 3.68 15.00
C PHE A 66 -6.90 3.01 13.62
N PHE A 67 -5.96 3.42 12.75
CA PHE A 67 -5.82 2.83 11.41
C PHE A 67 -5.42 1.35 11.42
N ILE A 68 -4.52 0.94 12.31
CA ILE A 68 -4.14 -0.48 12.45
C ILE A 68 -5.35 -1.33 12.81
N ILE A 69 -6.13 -0.90 13.80
CA ILE A 69 -7.30 -1.65 14.29
C ILE A 69 -8.36 -1.75 13.20
N ILE A 70 -8.78 -0.62 12.63
CA ILE A 70 -9.86 -0.61 11.62
C ILE A 70 -9.45 -1.38 10.36
N THR A 71 -8.22 -1.21 9.86
CA THR A 71 -7.73 -1.94 8.68
C THR A 71 -7.68 -3.43 8.94
N SER A 72 -7.19 -3.86 10.10
CA SER A 72 -7.14 -5.28 10.46
C SER A 72 -8.54 -5.90 10.51
N LEU A 73 -9.51 -5.22 11.12
CA LEU A 73 -10.90 -5.68 11.17
C LEU A 73 -11.51 -5.80 9.77
N PHE A 74 -11.28 -4.80 8.91
CA PHE A 74 -11.76 -4.83 7.52
C PHE A 74 -11.13 -5.97 6.71
N VAL A 75 -9.82 -6.20 6.84
CA VAL A 75 -9.13 -7.31 6.15
C VAL A 75 -9.67 -8.65 6.62
N ILE A 76 -9.82 -8.87 7.93
CA ILE A 76 -10.39 -10.11 8.48
C ILE A 76 -11.82 -10.32 7.97
N PHE A 77 -12.64 -9.27 7.96
CA PHE A 77 -14.02 -9.32 7.47
C PHE A 77 -14.09 -9.69 5.99
N ILE A 78 -13.26 -9.08 5.13
CA ILE A 78 -13.20 -9.41 3.70
C ILE A 78 -12.75 -10.86 3.50
N LEU A 79 -11.72 -11.30 4.22
CA LEU A 79 -11.26 -12.69 4.15
C LEU A 79 -12.37 -13.67 4.56
N PHE A 80 -13.12 -13.38 5.62
CA PHE A 80 -14.26 -14.20 6.04
C PHE A 80 -15.37 -14.26 4.99
N LEU A 81 -15.67 -13.16 4.30
CA LEU A 81 -16.69 -13.15 3.24
C LEU A 81 -16.25 -13.89 1.96
N VAL A 82 -14.97 -13.83 1.63
CA VAL A 82 -14.42 -14.41 0.40
C VAL A 82 -14.09 -15.90 0.56
N PHE A 83 -13.67 -16.33 1.74
CA PHE A 83 -13.20 -17.70 1.99
C PHE A 83 -14.25 -18.60 2.62
#